data_AF-R7THY6-F1
#
_entry.id   AF-R7THY6-F1
#
_cell.length_a   1.000
_cell.length_b   1.000
_cell.length_c   1.000
_cell.angle_alpha   90.00
_cell.angle_beta   90.00
_cell.angle_gamma   90.00
#
_symmetry.space_group_name_H-M   'P 1'
#
loop_
_entity.id
_entity.type
_entity.pdbx_description
1 polymer ?
#
loop_
_entity_poly.entity_id
_entity_poly.type
_entity_poly.pdbx_seq_one_letter_code
_entity_poly.pdbx_strand_id
1 'polypeptide(L)'
;MRNGVNANTNNYNQGNANENENQAKRRKNNVDINRGLQEPWEWYDKCNRRERNKGLLTKATIHPDNEVVHNPVGLFTADQNLKNNNGLGISAAIYTRQNPNGNRRGYECPEERDYFPYWHPTPWKDIAVLAVNRSMCSYYQSKSFNVQPYHECVEYWDAAKTRRKWYSKWNNRQECVDNGGDWRLLHNYLEKLPGKGTQRACESSSANGIVQKWAVPYDSADAKTAECLVLLDAPECKEAPWTRSNHLGNSRDGNASSYDWTLPYFPSSKTQRCALRIRYNISTDDYDPYKTDSSSNQNSAPGVQSPVRQNPYVDIGAYNVPLRLAINTAQFGRTFQDRSHIFKLRQRPSGHDTRRIYNLNVRGKRGNIVQTYPAVEYDFAPNTLDIKADDLVHIQWTGSNTHNNGNPAGDGQAGDAGEGQGGTDRNNLVQAVSLNDNFPLPYENTDMWTKSKAVWIYHGKSVKSEDLAISMASSGYYMCVTANQCPVPSESAQNKAALNNLLNNAPASYEGALLKFERGEYVYLCTRNNNFTNRSQKGKLIVR
;
A
#
# COMPACT_ATOMS: atom_id res chain seq x y z
N MET A 1 3.44 -12.58 -0.19
CA MET A 1 4.09 -11.25 -0.04
C MET A 1 5.27 -11.30 0.94
N ARG A 2 6.32 -10.48 0.72
CA ARG A 2 7.52 -10.34 1.56
C ARG A 2 8.27 -9.02 1.27
N ASN A 3 9.07 -8.52 2.21
CA ASN A 3 9.94 -7.35 2.01
C ASN A 3 11.20 -7.66 1.19
N GLY A 4 11.71 -8.89 1.27
CA GLY A 4 13.02 -9.25 0.72
C GLY A 4 14.17 -8.76 1.59
N VAL A 5 15.38 -9.21 1.28
CA VAL A 5 16.65 -8.78 1.90
C VAL A 5 17.53 -7.99 0.94
N ASN A 6 17.11 -7.85 -0.32
CA ASN A 6 17.82 -7.10 -1.36
C ASN A 6 16.85 -6.23 -2.18
N ALA A 7 17.28 -5.00 -2.49
CA ALA A 7 16.51 -3.97 -3.15
C ALA A 7 16.35 -4.12 -4.68
N ASN A 8 17.10 -5.01 -5.37
CA ASN A 8 16.91 -5.11 -6.83
C ASN A 8 15.51 -5.61 -7.19
N THR A 9 15.07 -5.24 -8.39
CA THR A 9 13.80 -5.71 -8.95
C THR A 9 13.84 -7.22 -9.17
N ASN A 10 12.75 -7.88 -8.82
CA ASN A 10 12.54 -9.32 -9.01
C ASN A 10 12.74 -9.73 -10.48
N ASN A 11 13.19 -10.96 -10.75
CA ASN A 11 13.42 -11.44 -12.12
C ASN A 11 12.10 -11.61 -12.89
N TYR A 12 12.03 -11.14 -14.13
CA TYR A 12 10.92 -11.46 -15.02
C TYR A 12 11.46 -11.71 -16.41
N ASN A 13 11.25 -12.93 -16.89
CA ASN A 13 11.45 -13.29 -18.27
C ASN A 13 10.08 -13.35 -18.93
N GLN A 14 9.92 -12.63 -20.02
CA GLN A 14 8.73 -12.71 -20.83
C GLN A 14 8.63 -14.11 -21.44
N GLY A 15 7.42 -14.68 -21.43
CA GLY A 15 7.17 -15.96 -22.08
C GLY A 15 6.82 -15.79 -23.55
N ASN A 16 6.63 -16.91 -24.23
CA ASN A 16 6.29 -16.92 -25.66
C ASN A 16 4.76 -16.92 -25.88
N ALA A 17 4.32 -16.65 -27.11
CA ALA A 17 2.90 -16.67 -27.49
C ALA A 17 2.32 -18.09 -27.39
N ASN A 18 3.09 -19.10 -27.81
CA ASN A 18 2.70 -20.52 -27.79
C ASN A 18 3.27 -21.26 -26.56
N GLU A 19 3.45 -20.54 -25.45
CA GLU A 19 3.94 -21.12 -24.20
C GLU A 19 2.98 -22.20 -23.68
N ASN A 20 3.50 -23.32 -23.16
CA ASN A 20 2.69 -24.32 -22.46
C ASN A 20 2.67 -24.10 -20.94
N GLU A 21 1.75 -24.78 -20.25
CA GLU A 21 1.55 -24.64 -18.80
C GLU A 21 2.83 -24.88 -17.98
N ASN A 22 3.64 -25.88 -18.34
CA ASN A 22 4.87 -26.21 -17.62
C ASN A 22 5.94 -25.12 -17.76
N GLN A 23 6.10 -24.56 -18.97
CA GLN A 23 6.97 -23.43 -19.21
C GLN A 23 6.53 -22.21 -18.38
N ALA A 24 5.23 -21.92 -18.38
CA ALA A 24 4.66 -20.80 -17.63
C ALA A 24 4.88 -20.97 -16.11
N LYS A 25 4.66 -22.18 -15.58
CA LYS A 25 4.92 -22.52 -14.17
C LYS A 25 6.40 -22.37 -13.81
N ARG A 26 7.32 -22.79 -14.67
CA ARG A 26 8.76 -22.59 -14.45
C ARG A 26 9.12 -21.11 -14.34
N ARG A 27 8.58 -20.25 -15.20
CA ARG A 27 8.82 -18.79 -15.12
C ARG A 27 8.31 -18.19 -13.81
N LYS A 28 7.09 -18.55 -13.39
CA LYS A 28 6.52 -18.16 -12.10
C LYS A 28 7.43 -18.55 -10.93
N ASN A 29 8.04 -19.73 -11.00
CA ASN A 29 8.91 -20.24 -9.93
C ASN A 29 10.30 -19.56 -9.88
N ASN A 30 10.66 -18.74 -10.87
CA ASN A 30 11.93 -17.96 -10.87
C ASN A 30 11.88 -16.68 -10.01
N VAL A 31 10.79 -16.49 -9.26
CA VAL A 31 10.64 -15.39 -8.31
C VAL A 31 11.63 -15.56 -7.16
N ASP A 32 12.64 -14.68 -7.09
CA ASP A 32 13.73 -14.77 -6.13
C ASP A 32 13.25 -14.40 -4.71
N ILE A 33 13.34 -15.36 -3.79
CA ILE A 33 12.90 -15.23 -2.39
C ILE A 33 13.59 -14.08 -1.64
N ASN A 34 14.78 -13.67 -2.07
CA ASN A 34 15.53 -12.58 -1.46
C ASN A 34 15.04 -11.19 -1.87
N ARG A 35 14.10 -11.09 -2.81
CA ARG A 35 13.55 -9.82 -3.32
C ARG A 35 12.19 -9.49 -2.73
N GLY A 36 11.86 -8.20 -2.67
CA GLY A 36 10.53 -7.74 -2.29
C GLY A 36 9.44 -8.25 -3.23
N LEU A 37 8.33 -8.70 -2.66
CA LEU A 37 7.15 -9.20 -3.39
C LEU A 37 5.88 -8.68 -2.71
N GLN A 38 5.32 -7.59 -3.23
CA GLN A 38 4.03 -7.05 -2.78
C GLN A 38 2.88 -7.46 -3.71
N GLU A 39 3.16 -7.69 -4.99
CA GLU A 39 2.23 -8.24 -5.96
C GLU A 39 2.70 -9.62 -6.46
N PRO A 40 1.80 -10.56 -6.74
CA PRO A 40 2.16 -11.84 -7.36
C PRO A 40 2.77 -11.66 -8.74
N TRP A 41 3.63 -12.59 -9.14
CA TRP A 41 4.21 -12.61 -10.48
C TRP A 41 3.14 -12.74 -11.57
N GLU A 42 2.12 -13.57 -11.32
CA GLU A 42 1.01 -13.85 -12.25
C GLU A 42 0.20 -12.60 -12.53
N TRP A 43 0.07 -11.72 -11.53
CA TRP A 43 -0.63 -10.46 -11.69
C TRP A 43 0.09 -9.54 -12.68
N TYR A 44 1.42 -9.43 -12.56
CA TYR A 44 2.22 -8.71 -13.54
C TYR A 44 2.21 -9.37 -14.93
N ASP A 45 2.37 -10.70 -15.00
CA ASP A 45 2.37 -11.43 -16.26
C ASP A 45 1.03 -11.29 -16.99
N LYS A 46 -0.09 -11.28 -16.25
CA LYS A 46 -1.43 -10.98 -16.77
C LYS A 46 -1.52 -9.57 -17.33
N CYS A 47 -0.98 -8.56 -16.64
CA CYS A 47 -0.92 -7.19 -17.14
C CYS A 47 -0.04 -7.06 -18.39
N ASN A 48 1.11 -7.76 -18.42
CA ASN A 48 1.99 -7.80 -19.58
C ASN A 48 1.37 -8.56 -20.76
N ARG A 49 0.47 -9.51 -20.53
CA ARG A 49 -0.12 -10.34 -21.58
C ARG A 49 -1.51 -9.92 -22.02
N ARG A 50 -2.12 -8.90 -21.39
CA ARG A 50 -3.44 -8.36 -21.76
C ARG A 50 -3.29 -7.08 -22.59
N GLU A 51 -4.08 -6.94 -23.65
CA GLU A 51 -4.20 -5.67 -24.37
C GLU A 51 -4.64 -4.55 -23.42
N ARG A 52 -3.98 -3.40 -23.51
CA ARG A 52 -4.41 -2.20 -22.78
C ARG A 52 -5.81 -1.77 -23.20
N ASN A 53 -6.54 -1.09 -22.32
CA ASN A 53 -7.86 -0.59 -22.66
C ASN A 53 -7.76 0.61 -23.61
N LYS A 54 -8.04 0.37 -24.89
CA LYS A 54 -8.03 1.37 -25.98
C LYS A 54 -9.42 1.89 -26.33
N GLY A 55 -10.47 1.49 -25.60
CA GLY A 55 -11.84 1.89 -25.93
C GLY A 55 -12.34 1.30 -27.26
N LEU A 56 -11.80 0.15 -27.67
CA LEU A 56 -12.10 -0.51 -28.96
C LEU A 56 -13.51 -1.15 -29.03
N LEU A 57 -14.49 -0.61 -28.29
CA LEU A 57 -15.90 -0.95 -28.46
C LEU A 57 -16.64 0.29 -28.94
N THR A 58 -16.88 0.35 -30.24
CA THR A 58 -17.84 1.28 -30.84
C THR A 58 -19.20 0.61 -30.96
N LYS A 59 -20.24 1.38 -30.61
CA LYS A 59 -21.69 1.13 -30.64
C LYS A 59 -22.24 0.10 -29.66
N ALA A 60 -23.23 0.56 -28.89
CA ALA A 60 -24.08 -0.25 -28.05
C ALA A 60 -24.73 -1.37 -28.88
N THR A 61 -24.45 -2.61 -28.54
CA THR A 61 -25.28 -3.76 -28.92
C THR A 61 -26.06 -4.12 -27.66
N ILE A 62 -27.37 -3.89 -27.68
CA ILE A 62 -28.26 -4.49 -26.67
C ILE A 62 -28.18 -6.00 -26.90
N HIS A 63 -27.57 -6.73 -25.97
CA HIS A 63 -27.53 -8.18 -26.04
C HIS A 63 -28.90 -8.78 -25.62
N PRO A 64 -29.25 -9.99 -26.09
CA PRO A 64 -30.54 -10.64 -25.81
C PRO A 64 -30.82 -10.93 -24.33
N ASP A 65 -29.82 -10.76 -23.46
CA ASP A 65 -29.87 -10.95 -22.02
C ASP A 65 -30.19 -9.67 -21.22
N ASN A 66 -30.56 -8.57 -21.90
CA ASN A 66 -30.81 -7.25 -21.28
C ASN A 66 -29.60 -6.70 -20.48
N GLU A 67 -28.38 -7.15 -20.77
CA GLU A 67 -27.18 -6.57 -20.17
C GLU A 67 -26.90 -5.18 -20.78
N VAL A 68 -27.04 -4.12 -19.98
CA VAL A 68 -26.59 -2.78 -20.35
C VAL A 68 -25.06 -2.75 -20.29
N VAL A 69 -24.42 -3.02 -21.42
CA VAL A 69 -22.97 -2.88 -21.57
C VAL A 69 -22.65 -1.40 -21.68
N HIS A 70 -22.26 -0.76 -20.58
CA HIS A 70 -21.53 0.50 -20.66
C HIS A 70 -20.20 0.20 -21.36
N ASN A 71 -20.06 0.58 -22.64
CA ASN A 71 -18.79 0.50 -23.33
C ASN A 71 -17.72 1.22 -22.49
N PRO A 72 -16.65 0.54 -22.06
CA PRO A 72 -15.58 1.22 -21.37
C PRO A 72 -14.97 2.20 -22.35
N VAL A 73 -15.08 3.49 -22.04
CA VAL A 73 -14.25 4.47 -22.73
C VAL A 73 -12.81 4.14 -22.40
N GLY A 74 -11.96 4.14 -23.43
CA GLY A 74 -10.58 3.73 -23.28
C GLY A 74 -9.77 4.72 -22.47
N LEU A 75 -8.53 4.36 -22.22
CA LEU A 75 -7.65 5.16 -21.38
C LEU A 75 -7.08 6.36 -22.15
N PHE A 76 -7.08 7.52 -21.49
CA PHE A 76 -6.50 8.74 -22.01
C PHE A 76 -4.97 8.68 -22.02
N THR A 77 -4.38 8.74 -23.20
CA THR A 77 -2.93 8.72 -23.45
C THR A 77 -2.38 10.04 -23.97
N ALA A 78 -3.23 11.07 -24.08
CA ALA A 78 -2.89 12.34 -24.73
C ALA A 78 -2.34 12.11 -26.15
N ASP A 79 -1.14 12.63 -26.44
CA ASP A 79 -0.40 12.44 -27.68
C ASP A 79 0.80 11.47 -27.55
N GLN A 80 0.85 10.68 -26.48
CA GLN A 80 1.92 9.72 -26.26
C GLN A 80 1.82 8.53 -27.24
N ASN A 81 2.92 8.30 -27.97
CA ASN A 81 3.09 7.12 -28.81
C ASN A 81 3.50 5.91 -27.96
N LEU A 82 2.50 5.18 -27.47
CA LEU A 82 2.73 3.98 -26.66
C LEU A 82 3.27 2.83 -27.51
N LYS A 83 4.16 2.01 -26.95
CA LYS A 83 4.55 0.76 -27.61
C LYS A 83 3.32 -0.09 -27.92
N ASN A 84 3.25 -0.57 -29.16
CA ASN A 84 2.15 -1.40 -29.66
C ASN A 84 2.47 -2.90 -29.62
N ASN A 85 3.70 -3.26 -29.25
CA ASN A 85 4.16 -4.64 -29.19
C ASN A 85 5.19 -4.80 -28.06
N ASN A 86 4.90 -5.68 -27.11
CA ASN A 86 5.83 -6.07 -26.07
C ASN A 86 6.75 -7.24 -26.44
N GLY A 87 6.73 -7.73 -27.68
CA GLY A 87 7.40 -8.96 -28.12
C GLY A 87 6.45 -10.15 -28.28
N LEU A 88 5.16 -10.01 -27.92
CA LEU A 88 4.12 -11.02 -28.13
C LEU A 88 3.06 -10.60 -29.16
N GLY A 89 3.27 -9.48 -29.86
CA GLY A 89 2.26 -8.88 -30.73
C GLY A 89 1.12 -8.22 -29.93
N ILE A 90 1.43 -7.67 -28.75
CA ILE A 90 0.44 -7.11 -27.82
C ILE A 90 0.82 -5.67 -27.42
N SER A 91 -0.12 -4.73 -27.53
CA SER A 91 0.02 -3.41 -26.89
C SER A 91 -0.44 -3.56 -25.44
N ALA A 92 0.45 -4.10 -24.63
CA ALA A 92 0.15 -4.58 -23.29
C ALA A 92 -0.28 -3.47 -22.31
N ALA A 93 -1.05 -3.83 -21.28
CA ALA A 93 -1.43 -2.96 -20.16
C ALA A 93 -0.25 -2.48 -19.29
N ILE A 94 0.99 -2.81 -19.65
CA ILE A 94 2.20 -2.18 -19.10
C ILE A 94 2.55 -0.85 -19.77
N TYR A 95 1.97 -0.58 -20.94
CA TYR A 95 2.15 0.66 -21.69
C TYR A 95 1.01 1.62 -21.36
N THR A 96 1.33 2.66 -20.61
CA THR A 96 0.40 3.74 -20.23
C THR A 96 0.97 5.08 -20.65
N ARG A 97 0.18 6.16 -20.51
CA ARG A 97 0.65 7.53 -20.72
C ARG A 97 1.93 7.83 -19.95
N GLN A 98 2.00 7.40 -18.68
CA GLN A 98 3.13 7.65 -17.78
C GLN A 98 4.28 6.63 -17.94
N ASN A 99 4.02 5.51 -18.60
CA ASN A 99 4.99 4.44 -18.84
C ASN A 99 4.97 3.95 -20.29
N PRO A 100 5.21 4.82 -21.29
CA PRO A 100 5.02 4.48 -22.70
C PRO A 100 5.96 3.37 -23.19
N ASN A 101 7.08 3.17 -22.49
CA ASN A 101 8.10 2.17 -22.81
C ASN A 101 7.98 0.87 -22.00
N GLY A 102 7.08 0.81 -21.00
CA GLY A 102 6.86 -0.39 -20.18
C GLY A 102 7.99 -0.68 -19.18
N ASN A 103 8.61 0.37 -18.61
CA ASN A 103 9.60 0.22 -17.56
C ASN A 103 8.99 -0.49 -16.36
N ARG A 104 9.71 -1.47 -15.81
CA ARG A 104 9.18 -2.35 -14.77
C ARG A 104 9.67 -1.93 -13.38
N ARG A 105 8.75 -1.89 -12.41
CA ARG A 105 9.01 -1.65 -10.99
C ARG A 105 8.40 -2.79 -10.18
N GLY A 106 9.22 -3.80 -9.83
CA GLY A 106 8.69 -5.02 -9.22
C GLY A 106 7.74 -5.78 -10.15
N TYR A 107 6.58 -6.15 -9.62
CA TYR A 107 5.47 -6.80 -10.36
C TYR A 107 4.21 -5.92 -10.37
N GLU A 108 4.40 -4.61 -10.37
CA GLU A 108 3.31 -3.64 -10.52
C GLU A 108 2.68 -3.71 -11.91
N CYS A 109 1.34 -3.69 -12.00
CA CYS A 109 0.62 -3.41 -13.24
C CYS A 109 0.43 -1.88 -13.45
N PRO A 110 1.12 -1.25 -14.42
CA PRO A 110 1.06 0.21 -14.63
C PRO A 110 -0.34 0.75 -14.94
N GLU A 111 -1.14 0.05 -15.75
CA GLU A 111 -2.51 0.47 -16.06
C GLU A 111 -3.39 0.51 -14.80
N GLU A 112 -3.26 -0.48 -13.91
CA GLU A 112 -4.02 -0.49 -12.66
C GLU A 112 -3.53 0.57 -11.66
N ARG A 113 -2.22 0.89 -11.65
CA ARG A 113 -1.72 2.04 -10.90
C ARG A 113 -2.34 3.33 -11.44
N ASP A 114 -2.19 3.57 -12.74
CA ASP A 114 -2.44 4.88 -13.36
C ASP A 114 -3.93 5.24 -13.44
N TYR A 115 -4.81 4.25 -13.58
CA TYR A 115 -6.23 4.49 -13.82
C TYR A 115 -7.09 3.88 -12.72
N PHE A 116 -7.72 4.76 -11.94
CA PHE A 116 -8.60 4.40 -10.84
C PHE A 116 -9.93 5.17 -10.93
N PRO A 117 -11.10 4.52 -10.71
CA PRO A 117 -11.31 3.08 -10.46
C PRO A 117 -10.84 2.19 -11.60
N TYR A 118 -10.29 1.03 -11.26
CA TYR A 118 -9.78 0.12 -12.27
C TYR A 118 -10.90 -0.73 -12.87
N TRP A 119 -10.92 -0.87 -14.20
CA TRP A 119 -12.02 -1.46 -14.97
C TRP A 119 -11.97 -3.00 -15.05
N HIS A 120 -10.97 -3.64 -14.44
CA HIS A 120 -10.70 -5.07 -14.54
C HIS A 120 -10.44 -5.65 -13.13
N PRO A 121 -10.68 -6.96 -12.88
CA PRO A 121 -10.32 -7.57 -11.59
C PRO A 121 -8.88 -7.30 -11.19
N THR A 122 -8.67 -6.98 -9.91
CA THR A 122 -7.38 -6.63 -9.28
C THR A 122 -7.25 -7.30 -7.91
N PRO A 123 -6.03 -7.67 -7.45
CA PRO A 123 -5.82 -8.23 -6.12
C PRO A 123 -5.88 -7.18 -5.00
N TRP A 124 -5.95 -5.89 -5.35
CA TRP A 124 -6.03 -4.80 -4.38
C TRP A 124 -7.44 -4.66 -3.82
N LYS A 125 -7.50 -4.25 -2.55
CA LYS A 125 -8.73 -3.99 -1.79
C LYS A 125 -8.77 -2.50 -1.51
N ASP A 126 -9.79 -1.81 -2.01
CA ASP A 126 -9.85 -0.35 -1.86
C ASP A 126 -10.25 0.00 -0.42
N ILE A 127 -9.43 0.80 0.25
CA ILE A 127 -9.68 1.23 1.65
C ILE A 127 -10.44 2.55 1.64
N ALA A 128 -9.85 3.55 0.97
CA ALA A 128 -10.41 4.90 0.94
C ALA A 128 -10.00 5.65 -0.32
N VAL A 129 -10.82 6.63 -0.68
CA VAL A 129 -10.57 7.62 -1.74
C VAL A 129 -10.75 9.01 -1.13
N LEU A 130 -9.67 9.77 -1.11
CA LEU A 130 -9.70 11.18 -0.73
C LEU A 130 -9.88 12.00 -2.01
N ALA A 131 -11.13 12.26 -2.37
CA ALA A 131 -11.52 12.92 -3.60
C ALA A 131 -11.40 14.45 -3.51
N VAL A 132 -11.31 15.13 -4.65
CA VAL A 132 -11.25 16.61 -4.71
C VAL A 132 -12.49 17.25 -4.07
N ASN A 133 -13.66 16.61 -4.22
CA ASN A 133 -14.88 17.01 -3.54
C ASN A 133 -15.77 15.79 -3.28
N ARG A 134 -16.79 15.95 -2.42
CA ARG A 134 -17.70 14.86 -2.05
C ARG A 134 -18.65 14.40 -3.16
N SER A 135 -18.94 15.21 -4.18
CA SER A 135 -19.89 14.80 -5.25
C SER A 135 -19.36 13.65 -6.10
N MET A 136 -18.06 13.41 -6.07
CA MET A 136 -17.40 12.30 -6.74
C MET A 136 -17.54 10.95 -6.03
N CYS A 137 -17.96 10.95 -4.77
CA CYS A 137 -17.91 9.74 -3.95
C CYS A 137 -18.78 8.60 -4.48
N SER A 138 -19.97 8.92 -5.00
CA SER A 138 -20.86 7.92 -5.60
C SER A 138 -20.18 7.16 -6.74
N TYR A 139 -19.41 7.85 -7.58
CA TYR A 139 -18.67 7.24 -8.68
C TYR A 139 -17.57 6.30 -8.15
N TYR A 140 -16.69 6.79 -7.28
CA TYR A 140 -15.58 5.99 -6.75
C TYR A 140 -16.04 4.76 -5.97
N GLN A 141 -17.09 4.92 -5.16
CA GLN A 141 -17.64 3.82 -4.36
C GLN A 141 -18.32 2.77 -5.24
N SER A 142 -19.16 3.19 -6.19
CA SER A 142 -19.89 2.24 -7.05
C SER A 142 -18.98 1.53 -8.06
N LYS A 143 -17.88 2.16 -8.49
CA LYS A 143 -16.94 1.58 -9.47
C LYS A 143 -15.73 0.88 -8.85
N SER A 144 -15.61 0.87 -7.51
CA SER A 144 -14.60 0.04 -6.84
C SER A 144 -14.87 -1.44 -7.07
N PHE A 145 -13.80 -2.25 -7.25
CA PHE A 145 -13.92 -3.70 -7.35
C PHE A 145 -14.42 -4.36 -6.06
N ASN A 146 -14.38 -3.64 -4.93
CA ASN A 146 -15.03 -4.09 -3.70
C ASN A 146 -16.55 -4.24 -3.87
N VAL A 147 -17.17 -3.39 -4.70
CA VAL A 147 -18.64 -3.28 -4.86
C VAL A 147 -19.10 -3.84 -6.20
N GLN A 148 -18.49 -3.39 -7.29
CA GLN A 148 -18.84 -3.83 -8.64
C GLN A 148 -17.93 -5.00 -9.05
N PRO A 149 -18.48 -6.19 -9.33
CA PRO A 149 -17.70 -7.26 -9.94
C PRO A 149 -17.36 -6.90 -11.39
N TYR A 150 -16.21 -7.39 -11.86
CA TYR A 150 -15.75 -7.12 -13.23
C TYR A 150 -15.58 -8.42 -14.00
N HIS A 151 -15.90 -8.35 -15.28
CA HIS A 151 -15.66 -9.45 -16.19
C HIS A 151 -14.17 -9.54 -16.59
N GLU A 152 -13.74 -10.75 -16.91
CA GLU A 152 -12.42 -11.05 -17.43
C GLU A 152 -12.53 -12.17 -18.47
N CYS A 153 -11.69 -12.10 -19.51
CA CYS A 153 -11.54 -13.23 -20.43
C CYS A 153 -10.71 -14.34 -19.78
N VAL A 154 -11.27 -15.53 -19.72
CA VAL A 154 -10.62 -16.72 -19.17
C VAL A 154 -10.34 -17.72 -20.29
N GLU A 155 -9.06 -18.00 -20.48
CA GLU A 155 -8.59 -19.04 -21.39
C GLU A 155 -8.11 -20.27 -20.61
N TYR A 156 -7.97 -21.40 -21.30
CA TYR A 156 -7.60 -22.69 -20.70
C TYR A 156 -6.46 -23.36 -21.47
N TRP A 157 -5.67 -24.18 -20.77
CA TRP A 157 -4.59 -24.99 -21.35
C TRP A 157 -5.09 -26.28 -22.03
N ASP A 158 -6.31 -26.71 -21.70
CA ASP A 158 -6.98 -27.88 -22.27
C ASP A 158 -8.36 -27.54 -22.83
N ALA A 159 -8.79 -28.31 -23.84
CA ALA A 159 -10.10 -28.19 -24.44
C ALA A 159 -11.26 -28.50 -23.47
N ALA A 160 -11.02 -29.30 -22.42
CA ALA A 160 -12.01 -29.58 -21.38
C ALA A 160 -12.24 -28.39 -20.42
N LYS A 161 -11.47 -27.30 -20.59
CA LYS A 161 -11.56 -26.06 -19.78
C LYS A 161 -11.43 -26.33 -18.28
N THR A 162 -10.49 -27.20 -17.90
CA THR A 162 -10.21 -27.58 -16.51
C THR A 162 -8.98 -26.90 -15.93
N ARG A 163 -7.99 -26.53 -16.76
CA ARG A 163 -6.76 -25.86 -16.33
C ARG A 163 -6.72 -24.43 -16.87
N ARG A 164 -7.09 -23.46 -16.04
CA ARG A 164 -7.11 -22.03 -16.37
C ARG A 164 -5.72 -21.49 -16.70
N LYS A 165 -5.62 -20.67 -17.75
CA LYS A 165 -4.51 -19.73 -17.93
C LYS A 165 -4.74 -18.52 -17.00
N TRP A 166 -3.71 -18.09 -16.27
CA TRP A 166 -3.84 -16.88 -15.42
C TRP A 166 -3.84 -15.56 -16.21
N TYR A 167 -3.68 -15.62 -17.53
CA TYR A 167 -3.69 -14.47 -18.42
C TYR A 167 -4.60 -14.74 -19.62
N SER A 168 -5.06 -13.65 -20.23
CA SER A 168 -5.62 -13.62 -21.57
C SER A 168 -5.18 -12.32 -22.25
N LYS A 169 -5.00 -12.37 -23.57
CA LYS A 169 -4.78 -11.17 -24.39
C LYS A 169 -6.03 -10.30 -24.47
N TRP A 170 -7.19 -10.94 -24.47
CA TRP A 170 -8.48 -10.32 -24.78
C TRP A 170 -9.05 -9.61 -23.55
N ASN A 171 -9.52 -8.39 -23.76
CA ASN A 171 -10.04 -7.53 -22.70
C ASN A 171 -11.52 -7.14 -22.89
N ASN A 172 -12.17 -7.73 -23.89
CA ASN A 172 -13.60 -7.56 -24.15
C ASN A 172 -14.25 -8.91 -24.46
N ARG A 173 -15.57 -8.97 -24.31
CA ARG A 173 -16.36 -10.19 -24.49
C ARG A 173 -16.23 -10.77 -25.89
N GLN A 174 -16.35 -9.93 -26.92
CA GLN A 174 -16.39 -10.37 -28.32
C GLN A 174 -15.11 -11.12 -28.69
N GLU A 175 -13.96 -10.46 -28.55
CA GLU A 175 -12.67 -11.08 -28.86
C GLU A 175 -12.40 -12.30 -27.97
N CYS A 176 -12.84 -12.27 -26.70
CA CYS A 176 -12.70 -13.41 -25.82
C CYS A 176 -13.42 -14.65 -26.35
N VAL A 177 -14.70 -14.51 -26.71
CA VAL A 177 -15.56 -15.61 -27.16
C VAL A 177 -15.14 -16.08 -28.55
N ASP A 178 -14.83 -15.16 -29.46
CA ASP A 178 -14.37 -15.48 -30.83
C ASP A 178 -13.08 -16.31 -30.83
N ASN A 179 -12.27 -16.17 -29.79
CA ASN A 179 -11.03 -16.92 -29.60
C ASN A 179 -11.17 -18.08 -28.59
N GLY A 180 -12.40 -18.54 -28.33
CA GLY A 180 -12.70 -19.74 -27.54
C GLY A 180 -12.59 -19.60 -26.02
N GLY A 181 -12.32 -18.38 -25.53
CA GLY A 181 -12.30 -18.04 -24.11
C GLY A 181 -13.70 -17.92 -23.50
N ASP A 182 -13.75 -17.90 -22.17
CA ASP A 182 -14.97 -17.67 -21.41
C ASP A 182 -14.95 -16.25 -20.80
N TRP A 183 -15.97 -15.44 -21.09
CA TRP A 183 -16.16 -14.14 -20.45
C TRP A 183 -16.79 -14.32 -19.07
N ARG A 184 -16.01 -14.25 -18.00
CA ARG A 184 -16.43 -14.61 -16.64
C ARG A 184 -16.52 -13.41 -15.73
N LEU A 185 -17.64 -13.27 -15.00
CA LEU A 185 -17.82 -12.28 -13.96
C LEU A 185 -17.12 -12.73 -12.67
N LEU A 186 -16.15 -11.94 -12.20
CA LEU A 186 -15.33 -12.26 -11.04
C LEU A 186 -15.57 -11.27 -9.90
N HIS A 187 -15.44 -11.75 -8.66
CA HIS A 187 -15.71 -10.97 -7.46
C HIS A 187 -14.45 -10.75 -6.62
N ASN A 188 -14.32 -9.57 -6.04
CA ASN A 188 -13.38 -9.32 -4.94
C ASN A 188 -13.96 -9.82 -3.62
N TYR A 189 -13.11 -9.96 -2.61
CA TYR A 189 -13.51 -10.46 -1.30
C TYR A 189 -12.52 -10.06 -0.22
N LEU A 190 -13.02 -9.95 1.01
CA LEU A 190 -12.19 -9.71 2.19
C LEU A 190 -11.43 -10.99 2.55
N GLU A 191 -12.16 -12.09 2.71
CA GLU A 191 -11.65 -13.46 2.89
C GLU A 191 -12.63 -14.53 2.37
N LYS A 192 -12.14 -15.77 2.24
CA LYS A 192 -12.93 -16.95 1.84
C LYS A 192 -13.26 -17.81 3.07
N LEU A 193 -14.45 -18.44 3.07
CA LEU A 193 -14.90 -19.32 4.16
C LEU A 193 -15.05 -20.78 3.68
N PRO A 194 -13.98 -21.59 3.73
CA PRO A 194 -13.96 -22.94 3.14
C PRO A 194 -14.86 -23.99 3.82
N GLY A 195 -15.63 -23.63 4.85
CA GLY A 195 -16.58 -24.51 5.54
C GLY A 195 -18.05 -24.36 5.11
N LYS A 196 -18.35 -23.46 4.17
CA LYS A 196 -19.72 -23.18 3.71
C LYS A 196 -19.87 -23.63 2.26
N GLY A 197 -20.07 -24.93 2.02
CA GLY A 197 -20.02 -25.54 0.69
C GLY A 197 -21.24 -25.31 -0.22
N THR A 198 -22.24 -24.54 0.22
CA THR A 198 -23.45 -24.26 -0.58
C THR A 198 -23.83 -22.80 -0.50
N GLN A 199 -24.52 -22.31 -1.54
CA GLN A 199 -25.05 -20.95 -1.56
C GLN A 199 -25.89 -20.63 -0.33
N ARG A 200 -26.85 -21.52 -0.01
CA ARG A 200 -27.72 -21.36 1.16
C ARG A 200 -26.93 -21.27 2.47
N ALA A 201 -25.91 -22.11 2.64
CA ALA A 201 -25.08 -22.09 3.85
C ALA A 201 -24.26 -20.80 3.97
N CYS A 202 -23.79 -20.28 2.84
CA CYS A 202 -23.05 -19.02 2.78
C CYS A 202 -23.96 -17.82 3.12
N GLU A 203 -25.04 -17.65 2.37
CA GLU A 203 -25.84 -16.42 2.42
C GLU A 203 -26.66 -16.31 3.73
N SER A 204 -27.10 -17.44 4.31
CA SER A 204 -27.80 -17.46 5.61
C SER A 204 -26.92 -17.09 6.80
N SER A 205 -25.59 -17.03 6.63
CA SER A 205 -24.64 -16.73 7.72
C SER A 205 -24.24 -15.24 7.75
N SER A 206 -24.88 -14.39 6.95
CA SER A 206 -24.68 -12.94 7.00
C SER A 206 -25.25 -12.39 8.31
N ALA A 207 -24.38 -11.87 9.19
CA ALA A 207 -24.75 -11.37 10.51
C ALA A 207 -23.74 -10.31 11.00
N ASN A 208 -24.16 -9.44 11.92
CA ASN A 208 -23.29 -8.47 12.60
C ASN A 208 -22.44 -7.58 11.65
N GLY A 209 -23.03 -7.13 10.53
CA GLY A 209 -22.34 -6.31 9.54
C GLY A 209 -21.41 -7.07 8.59
N ILE A 210 -21.32 -8.40 8.70
CA ILE A 210 -20.57 -9.24 7.77
C ILE A 210 -21.53 -9.71 6.67
N VAL A 211 -21.29 -9.29 5.43
CA VAL A 211 -22.06 -9.73 4.26
C VAL A 211 -21.32 -10.87 3.57
N GLN A 212 -22.00 -12.01 3.40
CA GLN A 212 -21.45 -13.17 2.72
C GLN A 212 -22.16 -13.41 1.38
N LYS A 213 -21.40 -13.83 0.36
CA LYS A 213 -21.94 -14.10 -0.98
C LYS A 213 -21.34 -15.38 -1.55
N TRP A 214 -22.17 -16.19 -2.18
CA TRP A 214 -21.72 -17.32 -2.98
C TRP A 214 -21.41 -16.86 -4.39
N ALA A 215 -20.12 -16.74 -4.72
CA ALA A 215 -19.69 -16.19 -6.00
C ALA A 215 -18.31 -16.69 -6.40
N VAL A 216 -17.96 -16.52 -7.68
CA VAL A 216 -16.64 -16.90 -8.21
C VAL A 216 -15.61 -15.81 -7.85
N PRO A 217 -14.61 -16.10 -7.02
CA PRO A 217 -13.58 -15.13 -6.67
C PRO A 217 -12.60 -14.90 -7.82
N TYR A 218 -12.00 -13.72 -7.88
CA TYR A 218 -11.07 -13.36 -8.97
C TYR A 218 -9.84 -14.28 -9.10
N ASP A 219 -9.41 -14.85 -7.97
CA ASP A 219 -8.28 -15.76 -7.85
C ASP A 219 -8.68 -17.25 -7.96
N SER A 220 -9.94 -17.53 -8.34
CA SER A 220 -10.43 -18.90 -8.56
C SER A 220 -9.53 -19.67 -9.54
N ALA A 221 -9.20 -20.92 -9.19
CA ALA A 221 -8.30 -21.76 -9.97
C ALA A 221 -8.87 -22.14 -11.35
N ASP A 222 -10.19 -22.18 -11.51
CA ASP A 222 -10.88 -22.54 -12.77
C ASP A 222 -11.75 -21.39 -13.33
N ALA A 223 -11.93 -20.31 -12.56
CA ALA A 223 -12.84 -19.20 -12.82
C ALA A 223 -14.31 -19.62 -13.02
N LYS A 224 -14.71 -20.74 -12.42
CA LYS A 224 -16.06 -21.32 -12.50
C LYS A 224 -16.59 -21.67 -11.12
N THR A 225 -15.76 -22.24 -10.27
CA THR A 225 -16.14 -22.67 -8.93
C THR A 225 -16.46 -21.46 -8.07
N ALA A 226 -17.73 -21.35 -7.68
CA ALA A 226 -18.17 -20.40 -6.69
C ALA A 226 -17.76 -20.86 -5.29
N GLU A 227 -17.37 -19.90 -4.46
CA GLU A 227 -16.97 -20.12 -3.07
C GLU A 227 -17.76 -19.16 -2.17
N CYS A 228 -17.76 -19.42 -0.86
CA CYS A 228 -18.35 -18.50 0.09
C CYS A 228 -17.37 -17.37 0.42
N LEU A 229 -17.72 -16.16 0.00
CA LEU A 229 -16.89 -14.96 0.11
C LEU A 229 -17.46 -14.05 1.19
N VAL A 230 -16.60 -13.54 2.08
CA VAL A 230 -16.92 -12.35 2.87
C VAL A 230 -16.68 -11.15 1.97
N LEU A 231 -17.72 -10.36 1.73
CA LEU A 231 -17.62 -9.19 0.87
C LEU A 231 -16.84 -8.06 1.55
N LEU A 232 -16.23 -7.21 0.73
CA LEU A 232 -15.63 -5.96 1.17
C LEU A 232 -16.71 -4.88 1.21
N ASP A 233 -16.56 -3.94 2.13
CA ASP A 233 -17.34 -2.70 2.07
C ASP A 233 -16.90 -1.83 0.90
N ALA A 234 -17.79 -0.93 0.48
CA ALA A 234 -17.40 0.16 -0.41
C ALA A 234 -16.26 0.96 0.24
N PRO A 235 -15.28 1.45 -0.53
CA PRO A 235 -14.22 2.26 0.04
C PRO A 235 -14.81 3.50 0.72
N GLU A 236 -14.21 3.91 1.84
CA GLU A 236 -14.56 5.21 2.43
C GLU A 236 -14.24 6.31 1.41
N CYS A 237 -15.16 7.23 1.18
CA CYS A 237 -14.89 8.38 0.34
C CYS A 237 -15.06 9.66 1.14
N LYS A 238 -14.00 10.46 1.18
CA LYS A 238 -13.92 11.73 1.90
C LYS A 238 -13.33 12.77 0.96
N GLU A 239 -13.56 14.04 1.30
CA GLU A 239 -12.85 15.12 0.63
C GLU A 239 -11.39 15.15 1.10
N ALA A 240 -10.46 15.35 0.16
CA ALA A 240 -9.05 15.42 0.47
C ALA A 240 -8.75 16.67 1.31
N PRO A 241 -7.95 16.56 2.38
CA PRO A 241 -7.53 17.74 3.13
C PRO A 241 -6.72 18.66 2.22
N TRP A 242 -6.97 19.96 2.33
CA TRP A 242 -6.19 20.94 1.59
C TRP A 242 -4.76 20.99 2.12
N THR A 243 -3.80 20.96 1.21
CA THR A 243 -2.38 21.19 1.48
C THR A 243 -1.81 22.11 0.41
N ARG A 244 -0.77 22.87 0.75
CA ARG A 244 -0.03 23.64 -0.25
C ARG A 244 0.82 22.69 -1.11
N SER A 245 0.76 22.86 -2.43
CA SER A 245 1.60 22.10 -3.36
C SER A 245 3.09 22.18 -2.99
N ASN A 246 3.81 21.07 -3.05
CA ASN A 246 5.24 20.95 -2.73
C ASN A 246 5.65 21.29 -1.28
N HIS A 247 4.77 21.10 -0.29
CA HIS A 247 5.04 21.37 1.13
C HIS A 247 4.83 20.15 2.04
N LEU A 248 5.25 18.96 1.56
CA LEU A 248 5.30 17.70 2.32
C LEU A 248 3.98 17.30 3.04
N GLY A 249 2.84 17.79 2.54
CA GLY A 249 1.52 17.37 2.99
C GLY A 249 1.01 17.98 4.29
N ASN A 250 1.62 19.07 4.79
CA ASN A 250 1.06 19.79 5.94
C ASN A 250 -0.26 20.47 5.58
N SER A 251 -1.28 20.24 6.41
CA SER A 251 -2.57 20.89 6.34
C SER A 251 -2.46 22.36 6.76
N ARG A 252 -3.58 23.09 6.68
CA ARG A 252 -3.67 24.50 7.12
C ARG A 252 -3.30 24.71 8.59
N ASP A 253 -3.44 23.68 9.41
CA ASP A 253 -3.19 23.73 10.86
C ASP A 253 -1.71 23.46 11.20
N GLY A 254 -0.84 23.34 10.18
CA GLY A 254 0.59 23.06 10.36
C GLY A 254 0.92 21.60 10.70
N ASN A 255 -0.08 20.73 10.78
CA ASN A 255 0.10 19.30 11.02
C ASN A 255 0.12 18.53 9.70
N ALA A 256 0.84 17.41 9.67
CA ALA A 256 0.78 16.50 8.52
C ALA A 256 -0.65 15.99 8.30
N SER A 257 -1.11 16.01 7.05
CA SER A 257 -2.40 15.43 6.69
C SER A 257 -2.42 13.94 7.00
N SER A 258 -3.49 13.47 7.62
CA SER A 258 -3.65 12.08 8.03
C SER A 258 -5.03 11.54 7.66
N TYR A 259 -5.14 10.22 7.68
CA TYR A 259 -6.38 9.50 7.51
C TYR A 259 -6.44 8.39 8.56
N ASP A 260 -7.50 8.40 9.37
CA ASP A 260 -7.75 7.35 10.34
C ASP A 260 -8.37 6.13 9.65
N TRP A 261 -7.55 5.09 9.49
CA TRP A 261 -7.98 3.83 8.92
C TRP A 261 -8.46 2.87 10.01
N THR A 262 -9.74 2.51 9.98
CA THR A 262 -10.27 1.40 10.77
C THR A 262 -9.93 0.07 10.10
N LEU A 263 -9.14 -0.76 10.79
CA LEU A 263 -8.72 -2.06 10.27
C LEU A 263 -9.93 -3.00 10.09
N PRO A 264 -10.02 -3.74 8.97
CA PRO A 264 -11.15 -4.62 8.72
C PRO A 264 -11.18 -5.82 9.68
N TYR A 265 -12.39 -6.27 10.00
CA TYR A 265 -12.62 -7.47 10.80
C TYR A 265 -12.63 -8.72 9.91
N PHE A 266 -11.81 -9.72 10.26
CA PHE A 266 -11.75 -11.00 9.55
C PHE A 266 -12.43 -12.09 10.40
N PRO A 267 -13.64 -12.55 10.03
CA PRO A 267 -14.35 -13.63 10.72
C PRO A 267 -13.53 -14.90 10.99
N SER A 268 -12.55 -15.25 10.14
CA SER A 268 -11.72 -16.45 10.40
C SER A 268 -10.77 -16.29 11.59
N SER A 269 -10.53 -15.07 12.07
CA SER A 269 -9.50 -14.73 13.06
C SER A 269 -8.08 -15.14 12.65
N LYS A 270 -7.86 -15.52 11.39
CA LYS A 270 -6.54 -15.88 10.87
C LYS A 270 -5.73 -14.61 10.66
N THR A 271 -4.45 -14.69 11.01
CA THR A 271 -3.50 -13.61 10.75
C THR A 271 -3.40 -13.34 9.25
N GLN A 272 -3.61 -12.09 8.85
CA GLN A 272 -3.48 -11.65 7.48
C GLN A 272 -2.12 -11.00 7.28
N ARG A 273 -1.48 -11.31 6.16
CA ARG A 273 -0.24 -10.64 5.72
C ARG A 273 -0.62 -9.61 4.67
N CYS A 274 -0.25 -8.35 4.87
CA CYS A 274 -0.75 -7.23 4.07
C CYS A 274 0.41 -6.35 3.58
N ALA A 275 0.17 -5.65 2.48
CA ALA A 275 0.92 -4.48 2.05
C ALA A 275 -0.10 -3.34 1.88
N LEU A 276 0.26 -2.14 2.32
CA LEU A 276 -0.53 -0.94 2.09
C LEU A 276 0.06 -0.23 0.87
N ARG A 277 -0.83 0.24 -0.02
CA ARG A 277 -0.46 1.09 -1.14
C ARG A 277 -1.25 2.38 -1.07
N ILE A 278 -0.55 3.50 -1.19
CA ILE A 278 -1.14 4.83 -1.29
C ILE A 278 -0.88 5.31 -2.72
N ARG A 279 -1.92 5.80 -3.40
CA ARG A 279 -1.80 6.43 -4.73
C ARG A 279 -2.04 7.93 -4.58
N TYR A 280 -1.16 8.73 -5.17
CA TYR A 280 -1.31 10.17 -5.24
C TYR A 280 -1.67 10.53 -6.68
N ASN A 281 -2.96 10.76 -6.90
CA ASN A 281 -3.49 11.12 -8.21
C ASN A 281 -3.46 12.65 -8.35
N ILE A 282 -2.64 13.13 -9.27
CA ILE A 282 -2.49 14.54 -9.59
C ILE A 282 -3.24 14.78 -10.90
N SER A 283 -4.33 15.52 -10.84
CA SER A 283 -5.00 16.09 -12.01
C SER A 283 -4.51 17.52 -12.26
N THR A 284 -4.83 18.05 -13.42
CA THR A 284 -4.74 19.48 -13.75
C THR A 284 -6.09 19.93 -14.30
N ASP A 285 -6.39 21.21 -14.14
CA ASP A 285 -7.59 21.86 -14.71
C ASP A 285 -7.35 22.39 -16.13
N ASP A 286 -6.17 22.16 -16.72
CA ASP A 286 -5.86 22.51 -18.12
C ASP A 286 -6.73 21.74 -19.14
N TYR A 287 -7.42 20.68 -18.71
CA TYR A 287 -8.45 19.93 -19.44
C TYR A 287 -9.42 19.30 -18.44
N ASP A 288 -10.64 18.91 -18.84
CA ASP A 288 -11.59 18.25 -17.93
C ASP A 288 -11.12 16.82 -17.62
N PRO A 289 -10.58 16.53 -16.41
CA PRO A 289 -9.97 15.24 -16.12
C PRO A 289 -10.99 14.12 -15.96
N TYR A 290 -12.30 14.43 -15.88
CA TYR A 290 -13.38 13.48 -15.67
C TYR A 290 -14.22 13.22 -16.92
N LYS A 291 -14.07 14.05 -17.96
CA LYS A 291 -14.68 13.84 -19.29
C LYS A 291 -13.67 13.55 -20.39
N THR A 292 -12.38 13.49 -20.05
CA THR A 292 -11.31 13.18 -21.01
C THR A 292 -10.94 11.71 -20.94
N ASP A 293 -11.02 11.03 -22.07
CA ASP A 293 -10.83 9.59 -22.22
C ASP A 293 -10.13 9.26 -23.55
N SER A 294 -10.13 7.99 -23.99
CA SER A 294 -9.47 7.60 -25.24
C SER A 294 -9.96 8.32 -26.49
N SER A 295 -11.20 8.80 -26.52
CA SER A 295 -11.74 9.55 -27.67
C SER A 295 -11.03 10.89 -27.86
N SER A 296 -10.37 11.39 -26.82
CA SER A 296 -9.57 12.62 -26.81
C SER A 296 -8.07 12.37 -27.05
N ASN A 297 -7.67 11.14 -27.37
CA ASN A 297 -6.28 10.84 -27.71
C ASN A 297 -5.94 11.40 -29.10
N GLN A 298 -4.71 11.87 -29.26
CA GLN A 298 -4.23 12.38 -30.55
C GLN A 298 -4.38 11.29 -31.62
N ASN A 299 -5.15 11.59 -32.67
CA ASN A 299 -5.34 10.68 -33.79
C ASN A 299 -5.47 11.46 -35.09
N SER A 300 -4.44 11.38 -35.94
CA SER A 300 -4.38 12.13 -37.20
C SER A 300 -5.37 11.64 -38.24
N ALA A 301 -5.79 10.36 -38.22
CA ALA A 301 -6.70 9.82 -39.22
C ALA A 301 -8.11 10.45 -39.18
N PRO A 302 -8.79 10.52 -38.01
CA PRO A 302 -10.02 11.30 -37.84
C PRO A 302 -9.76 12.78 -37.49
N GLY A 303 -8.50 13.24 -37.49
CA GLY A 303 -8.16 14.63 -37.15
C GLY A 303 -8.37 15.03 -35.69
N VAL A 304 -8.47 14.07 -34.77
CA VAL A 304 -8.63 14.34 -33.33
C VAL A 304 -7.33 14.93 -32.77
N GLN A 305 -7.43 16.14 -32.23
CA GLN A 305 -6.35 16.78 -31.50
C GLN A 305 -6.53 16.57 -30.01
N SER A 306 -5.48 16.11 -29.34
CA SER A 306 -5.55 15.93 -27.89
C SER A 306 -5.62 17.28 -27.17
N PRO A 307 -6.41 17.40 -26.08
CA PRO A 307 -6.51 18.65 -25.32
C PRO A 307 -5.18 19.07 -24.68
N VAL A 308 -4.25 18.13 -24.48
CA VAL A 308 -2.87 18.41 -24.08
C VAL A 308 -1.90 17.73 -25.05
N ARG A 309 -0.85 18.45 -25.43
CA ARG A 309 0.19 17.97 -26.35
C ARG A 309 1.58 18.15 -25.75
N GLN A 310 2.55 17.41 -26.26
CA GLN A 310 3.94 17.48 -25.90
C GLN A 310 4.56 18.76 -26.45
N ASN A 311 5.08 19.60 -25.57
CA ASN A 311 5.74 20.87 -25.87
C ASN A 311 5.06 21.72 -26.98
N PRO A 312 3.76 22.06 -26.86
CA PRO A 312 3.01 22.72 -27.90
C PRO A 312 3.50 24.16 -28.10
N TYR A 313 3.40 24.63 -29.33
CA TYR A 313 3.44 26.05 -29.64
C TYR A 313 2.07 26.66 -29.36
N VAL A 314 2.05 27.76 -28.62
CA VAL A 314 0.85 28.54 -28.32
C VAL A 314 1.00 29.94 -28.88
N ASP A 315 -0.03 30.40 -29.58
CA ASP A 315 -0.12 31.77 -30.03
C ASP A 315 -0.61 32.64 -28.86
N ILE A 316 0.14 33.69 -28.55
CA ILE A 316 -0.17 34.66 -27.50
C ILE A 316 -0.74 35.97 -28.07
N GLY A 317 -1.05 36.02 -29.36
CA GLY A 317 -1.59 37.20 -30.04
C GLY A 317 -0.54 38.26 -30.36
N ALA A 318 0.76 37.94 -30.25
CA ALA A 318 1.88 38.84 -30.51
C ALA A 318 2.60 38.46 -31.82
N TYR A 319 2.15 39.03 -32.94
CA TYR A 319 2.84 39.06 -34.25
C TYR A 319 3.71 37.84 -34.59
N ASN A 320 3.10 36.65 -34.73
CA ASN A 320 3.76 35.41 -35.15
C ASN A 320 4.96 34.96 -34.29
N VAL A 321 5.01 35.34 -33.01
CA VAL A 321 6.00 34.80 -32.05
C VAL A 321 5.29 33.77 -31.14
N PRO A 322 5.18 32.50 -31.57
CA PRO A 322 4.59 31.49 -30.72
C PRO A 322 5.51 31.21 -29.53
N LEU A 323 4.93 31.09 -28.34
CA LEU A 323 5.65 30.56 -27.19
C LEU A 323 5.60 29.03 -27.22
N ARG A 324 6.67 28.38 -26.78
CA ARG A 324 6.70 26.93 -26.61
C ARG A 324 6.50 26.58 -25.15
N LEU A 325 5.42 25.89 -24.82
CA LEU A 325 5.21 25.39 -23.47
C LEU A 325 6.14 24.20 -23.18
N ALA A 326 6.67 24.10 -21.97
CA ALA A 326 7.51 22.98 -21.53
C ALA A 326 6.65 21.86 -20.92
N ILE A 327 5.71 21.33 -21.71
CA ILE A 327 4.77 20.28 -21.27
C ILE A 327 5.31 18.90 -21.65
N ASN A 328 5.39 18.01 -20.67
CA ASN A 328 5.60 16.57 -20.90
C ASN A 328 4.30 15.81 -20.65
N THR A 329 3.63 15.31 -21.69
CA THR A 329 2.32 14.65 -21.53
C THR A 329 2.39 13.30 -20.81
N ALA A 330 3.58 12.69 -20.72
CA ALA A 330 3.81 11.56 -19.82
C ALA A 330 3.89 11.96 -18.33
N GLN A 331 4.05 13.26 -18.06
CA GLN A 331 4.14 13.83 -16.71
C GLN A 331 3.05 14.87 -16.39
N PHE A 332 2.13 15.14 -17.32
CA PHE A 332 1.09 16.15 -17.20
C PHE A 332 -0.18 15.54 -16.63
N GLY A 333 -0.39 15.70 -15.32
CA GLY A 333 -1.27 14.85 -14.52
C GLY A 333 -0.66 13.45 -14.33
N ARG A 334 -0.51 12.98 -13.09
CA ARG A 334 0.24 11.75 -12.81
C ARG A 334 -0.32 10.99 -11.62
N THR A 335 -0.01 9.71 -11.58
CA THR A 335 -0.26 8.86 -10.42
C THR A 335 1.06 8.40 -9.89
N PHE A 336 1.41 8.90 -8.72
CA PHE A 336 2.48 8.33 -7.92
C PHE A 336 1.91 7.26 -6.99
N GLN A 337 2.76 6.37 -6.51
CA GLN A 337 2.37 5.44 -5.46
C GLN A 337 3.52 5.22 -4.48
N ASP A 338 3.16 5.02 -3.23
CA ASP A 338 4.03 4.49 -2.19
C ASP A 338 3.48 3.18 -1.69
N ARG A 339 4.37 2.35 -1.15
CA ARG A 339 4.02 1.03 -0.61
C ARG A 339 4.72 0.79 0.70
N SER A 340 3.97 0.27 1.66
CA SER A 340 4.51 -0.06 2.98
C SER A 340 5.41 -1.30 2.92
N HIS A 341 6.22 -1.47 3.98
CA HIS A 341 6.67 -2.79 4.37
C HIS A 341 5.48 -3.74 4.60
N ILE A 342 5.72 -5.04 4.46
CA ILE A 342 4.73 -6.05 4.80
C ILE A 342 4.45 -6.02 6.30
N PHE A 343 3.19 -5.87 6.65
CA PHE A 343 2.71 -5.93 8.03
C PHE A 343 1.69 -7.07 8.19
N LYS A 344 1.37 -7.37 9.45
CA LYS A 344 0.41 -8.42 9.79
C LYS A 344 -0.78 -7.80 10.51
N LEU A 345 -1.99 -8.16 10.08
CA LEU A 345 -3.21 -7.96 10.86
C LEU A 345 -3.44 -9.23 11.67
N ARG A 346 -3.44 -9.10 13.00
CA ARG A 346 -3.56 -10.22 13.94
C ARG A 346 -4.88 -10.13 14.69
N GLN A 347 -5.36 -11.27 15.17
CA GLN A 347 -6.47 -11.31 16.09
C GLN A 347 -6.15 -10.46 17.33
N ARG A 348 -7.15 -9.74 17.83
CA ARG A 348 -7.06 -9.01 19.09
C ARG A 348 -6.79 -9.98 20.24
N PRO A 349 -6.04 -9.57 21.28
CA PRO A 349 -5.95 -10.36 22.51
C PRO A 349 -7.34 -10.57 23.13
N SER A 350 -7.57 -11.77 23.68
CA SER A 350 -8.85 -12.16 24.29
C SER A 350 -9.29 -11.15 25.36
N GLY A 351 -10.59 -10.85 25.40
CA GLY A 351 -11.18 -9.92 26.38
C GLY A 351 -11.06 -8.43 26.01
N HIS A 352 -10.57 -8.10 24.81
CA HIS A 352 -10.38 -6.73 24.33
C HIS A 352 -11.07 -6.45 22.97
N ASP A 353 -12.09 -7.22 22.63
CA ASP A 353 -12.78 -7.15 21.33
C ASP A 353 -13.50 -5.81 21.12
N THR A 354 -13.99 -5.19 22.19
CA THR A 354 -14.72 -3.92 22.16
C THR A 354 -13.87 -2.69 22.40
N ARG A 355 -12.60 -2.86 22.78
CA ARG A 355 -11.71 -1.72 23.13
C ARG A 355 -11.16 -1.04 21.89
N ARG A 356 -10.94 0.27 21.93
CA ARG A 356 -10.20 0.95 20.87
C ARG A 356 -8.70 0.71 21.07
N ILE A 357 -8.01 0.36 19.99
CA ILE A 357 -6.56 0.18 19.97
C ILE A 357 -5.98 1.22 19.02
N TYR A 358 -5.12 2.09 19.54
CA TYR A 358 -4.35 3.05 18.76
C TYR A 358 -2.96 2.49 18.49
N ASN A 359 -2.50 2.57 17.25
CA ASN A 359 -1.13 2.21 16.91
C ASN A 359 -0.23 3.44 17.04
N LEU A 360 0.78 3.37 17.90
CA LEU A 360 1.87 4.33 17.95
C LEU A 360 3.06 3.73 17.20
N ASN A 361 3.40 4.33 16.07
CA ASN A 361 4.47 3.86 15.18
C ASN A 361 5.58 4.89 15.00
N VAL A 362 6.55 4.55 14.16
CA VAL A 362 7.52 5.48 13.60
C VAL A 362 7.22 5.68 12.12
N ARG A 363 7.30 6.93 11.65
CA ARG A 363 7.27 7.31 10.23
C ARG A 363 8.58 7.98 9.84
N GLY A 364 8.81 8.11 8.54
CA GLY A 364 9.93 8.88 8.00
C GLY A 364 11.15 8.03 7.69
N LYS A 365 12.26 8.71 7.46
CA LYS A 365 13.53 8.15 7.00
C LYS A 365 14.67 8.73 7.84
N ARG A 366 15.74 7.96 8.03
CA ARG A 366 16.98 8.45 8.64
C ARG A 366 17.59 9.58 7.80
N GLY A 367 18.00 10.66 8.46
CA GLY A 367 18.68 11.80 7.85
C GLY A 367 18.21 13.14 8.40
N ASN A 368 18.73 14.23 7.84
CA ASN A 368 18.19 15.59 8.03
C ASN A 368 17.14 15.94 6.97
N ILE A 369 16.50 17.10 7.07
CA ILE A 369 15.50 17.57 6.10
C ILE A 369 15.98 17.54 4.64
N VAL A 370 17.26 17.86 4.40
CA VAL A 370 17.86 17.85 3.05
C VAL A 370 18.14 16.43 2.58
N GLN A 371 18.64 15.57 3.47
CA GLN A 371 19.01 14.17 3.21
C GLN A 371 17.82 13.23 3.06
N THR A 372 16.68 13.59 3.67
CA THR A 372 15.46 12.78 3.61
C THR A 372 14.56 13.24 2.48
N TYR A 373 14.74 14.45 1.95
CA TYR A 373 13.94 14.99 0.85
C TYR A 373 13.90 14.02 -0.35
N PRO A 374 12.72 13.77 -0.96
CA PRO A 374 11.42 14.40 -0.69
C PRO A 374 10.57 13.72 0.41
N ALA A 375 11.13 12.82 1.21
CA ALA A 375 10.49 12.28 2.41
C ALA A 375 10.66 13.22 3.62
N VAL A 376 10.35 12.71 4.81
CA VAL A 376 10.50 13.42 6.10
C VAL A 376 11.41 12.64 7.04
N GLU A 377 11.98 13.32 8.03
CA GLU A 377 12.79 12.70 9.08
C GLU A 377 11.97 11.75 9.97
N TYR A 378 12.69 10.95 10.76
CA TYR A 378 12.04 10.07 11.72
C TYR A 378 11.22 10.82 12.75
N ASP A 379 10.01 10.32 12.95
CA ASP A 379 9.06 10.90 13.87
C ASP A 379 8.13 9.83 14.45
N PHE A 380 7.61 10.05 15.65
CA PHE A 380 6.53 9.20 16.18
C PHE A 380 5.23 9.55 15.46
N ALA A 381 4.42 8.55 15.15
CA ALA A 381 3.15 8.73 14.45
C ALA A 381 2.01 8.05 15.24
N PRO A 382 1.06 8.82 15.81
CA PRO A 382 1.05 10.29 15.87
C PRO A 382 2.05 10.86 16.89
N ASN A 383 2.52 12.11 16.68
CA ASN A 383 3.39 12.80 17.63
C ASN A 383 2.70 13.15 18.95
N THR A 384 1.41 13.47 18.88
CA THR A 384 0.56 13.67 20.05
C THR A 384 -0.61 12.72 19.93
N LEU A 385 -0.70 11.77 20.87
CA LEU A 385 -1.76 10.79 20.95
C LEU A 385 -2.67 11.14 22.13
N ASP A 386 -3.93 11.46 21.86
CA ASP A 386 -4.95 11.77 22.87
C ASP A 386 -5.99 10.65 22.91
N ILE A 387 -6.13 9.98 24.06
CA ILE A 387 -6.97 8.79 24.23
C ILE A 387 -7.74 8.81 25.54
N LYS A 388 -8.77 7.96 25.64
CA LYS A 388 -9.50 7.73 26.90
C LYS A 388 -8.77 6.71 27.76
N ALA A 389 -8.95 6.78 29.08
CA ALA A 389 -8.37 5.82 30.03
C ALA A 389 -8.72 4.34 29.79
N ASP A 390 -9.78 4.00 29.05
CA ASP A 390 -10.12 2.61 28.72
C ASP A 390 -9.55 2.12 27.38
N ASP A 391 -9.01 3.03 26.56
CA ASP A 391 -8.36 2.70 25.29
C ASP A 391 -7.00 2.03 25.52
N LEU A 392 -6.50 1.39 24.47
CA LEU A 392 -5.20 0.72 24.46
C LEU A 392 -4.28 1.34 23.42
N VAL A 393 -2.98 1.33 23.69
CA VAL A 393 -1.94 1.77 22.74
C VAL A 393 -1.05 0.60 22.40
N HIS A 394 -0.96 0.25 21.12
CA HIS A 394 0.05 -0.67 20.61
C HIS A 394 1.26 0.14 20.18
N ILE A 395 2.31 0.10 20.99
CA ILE A 395 3.60 0.73 20.66
C ILE A 395 4.43 -0.31 19.92
N GLN A 396 4.77 -0.03 18.66
CA GLN A 396 5.57 -0.90 17.79
C GLN A 396 6.25 -0.10 16.70
N TRP A 397 7.24 -0.67 16.02
CA TRP A 397 7.82 -0.06 14.82
C TRP A 397 8.50 -1.07 13.92
N THR A 398 8.61 -0.68 12.65
CA THR A 398 9.45 -1.37 11.66
C THR A 398 10.65 -0.48 11.34
N GLY A 399 11.82 -1.09 11.26
CA GLY A 399 13.04 -0.49 10.75
C GLY A 399 13.65 -1.34 9.65
N SER A 400 14.91 -1.05 9.30
CA SER A 400 15.60 -1.62 8.15
C SER A 400 17.10 -1.84 8.44
N ASN A 401 17.70 -2.79 7.73
CA ASN A 401 19.15 -3.01 7.64
C ASN A 401 19.68 -2.75 6.23
N THR A 402 18.82 -2.24 5.35
CA THR A 402 19.11 -1.96 3.96
C THR A 402 18.82 -0.51 3.63
N HIS A 403 18.81 0.35 4.65
CA HIS A 403 18.75 1.79 4.44
C HIS A 403 19.91 2.20 3.54
N ASN A 404 19.62 3.00 2.52
CA ASN A 404 20.63 3.41 1.57
C ASN A 404 20.44 4.90 1.30
N ASN A 405 21.02 5.75 2.16
CA ASN A 405 21.10 7.16 1.89
C ASN A 405 22.36 7.55 1.10
N GLY A 406 23.11 6.57 0.56
CA GLY A 406 24.38 6.80 -0.12
C GLY A 406 25.46 7.37 0.80
N ASN A 407 26.66 7.53 0.25
CA ASN A 407 27.72 8.29 0.91
C ASN A 407 27.37 9.80 0.88
N PRO A 408 27.84 10.60 1.86
CA PRO A 408 27.66 12.05 1.83
C PRO A 408 28.00 12.63 0.45
N ALA A 409 27.04 13.32 -0.15
CA ALA A 409 27.18 13.97 -1.45
C ALA A 409 27.26 15.50 -1.27
N GLY A 410 27.85 16.17 -2.26
CA GLY A 410 28.04 17.63 -2.21
C GLY A 410 26.75 18.46 -2.21
N ASP A 411 25.61 17.87 -2.58
CA ASP A 411 24.29 18.51 -2.56
C ASP A 411 23.55 18.38 -1.21
N GLY A 412 24.13 17.66 -0.25
CA GLY A 412 23.53 17.41 1.06
C GLY A 412 22.34 16.46 1.06
N GLN A 413 21.98 15.84 -0.08
CA GLN A 413 20.83 14.91 -0.20
C GLN A 413 21.19 13.46 0.12
N ALA A 414 22.47 13.18 0.38
CA ALA A 414 22.97 11.86 0.74
C ALA A 414 23.68 11.86 2.10
N GLY A 415 23.82 10.68 2.70
CA GLY A 415 24.45 10.44 3.99
C GLY A 415 23.47 10.23 5.14
N ASP A 416 23.96 9.59 6.21
CA ASP A 416 23.13 9.06 7.30
C ASP A 416 23.22 9.91 8.57
N ALA A 417 22.72 11.14 8.54
CA ALA A 417 22.71 11.92 9.78
C ALA A 417 21.77 11.29 10.84
N GLY A 418 22.16 11.44 12.11
CA GLY A 418 21.68 10.60 13.21
C GLY A 418 22.81 9.68 13.68
N GLU A 419 22.67 9.11 14.87
CA GLU A 419 23.77 8.38 15.48
C GLU A 419 24.00 7.00 14.84
N GLY A 420 25.12 6.34 15.18
CA GLY A 420 25.47 4.93 14.90
C GLY A 420 25.53 4.48 13.44
N GLN A 421 25.54 3.17 13.21
CA GLN A 421 26.01 2.58 11.96
C GLN A 421 25.11 2.97 10.77
N GLY A 422 25.71 3.48 9.70
CA GLY A 422 25.00 3.77 8.46
C GLY A 422 24.29 2.54 7.89
N GLY A 423 23.20 2.76 7.18
CA GLY A 423 22.36 1.68 6.64
C GLY A 423 21.48 0.94 7.66
N THR A 424 21.52 1.34 8.93
CA THR A 424 20.67 0.79 9.99
C THR A 424 19.62 1.81 10.43
N ASP A 425 18.36 1.39 10.37
CA ASP A 425 17.23 2.12 10.94
C ASP A 425 16.83 1.42 12.23
N ARG A 426 17.00 2.12 13.35
CA ARG A 426 16.73 1.67 14.71
C ARG A 426 15.90 2.73 15.41
N ASN A 427 15.01 2.30 16.28
CA ASN A 427 14.18 3.19 17.08
C ASN A 427 14.09 2.64 18.49
N ASN A 428 13.94 3.52 19.46
CA ASN A 428 13.62 3.15 20.83
C ASN A 428 12.69 4.19 21.43
N LEU A 429 12.17 3.90 22.62
CA LEU A 429 11.29 4.80 23.35
C LEU A 429 11.69 4.82 24.82
N VAL A 430 11.96 6.02 25.32
CA VAL A 430 12.26 6.30 26.73
C VAL A 430 11.50 7.53 27.17
N GLN A 431 11.06 7.56 28.43
CA GLN A 431 10.33 8.70 28.99
C GLN A 431 11.26 9.91 29.18
N ALA A 432 10.73 11.11 28.96
CA ALA A 432 11.38 12.39 29.22
C ALA A 432 10.47 13.31 30.05
N VAL A 433 11.05 14.36 30.63
CA VAL A 433 10.31 15.33 31.47
C VAL A 433 9.35 16.17 30.61
N SER A 434 9.86 16.78 29.54
CA SER A 434 9.06 17.62 28.65
C SER A 434 9.53 17.52 27.20
N LEU A 435 8.74 18.07 26.27
CA LEU A 435 9.10 18.13 24.85
C LEU A 435 10.32 19.04 24.61
N ASN A 436 10.65 19.93 25.54
CA ASN A 436 11.81 20.82 25.45
C ASN A 436 13.11 20.13 25.87
N ASP A 437 13.03 19.00 26.57
CA ASP A 437 14.20 18.28 27.08
C ASP A 437 14.75 17.29 26.06
N ASN A 438 16.07 17.14 26.00
CA ASN A 438 16.76 16.19 25.11
C ASN A 438 17.34 14.98 25.85
N PHE A 439 17.19 14.92 27.16
CA PHE A 439 17.67 13.83 28.00
C PHE A 439 16.50 12.99 28.51
N PRO A 440 16.62 11.65 28.51
CA PRO A 440 15.63 10.79 29.11
C PRO A 440 15.70 10.82 30.64
N LEU A 441 14.61 10.43 31.29
CA LEU A 441 14.57 10.20 32.73
C LEU A 441 15.25 8.86 33.09
N PRO A 442 16.00 8.81 34.21
CA PRO A 442 16.35 7.55 34.87
C PRO A 442 15.08 6.76 35.24
N TYR A 443 15.12 5.43 35.20
CA TYR A 443 13.93 4.58 35.40
C TYR A 443 13.23 4.86 36.74
N GLU A 444 13.98 5.08 37.81
CA GLU A 444 13.48 5.44 39.14
C GLU A 444 12.64 6.72 39.18
N ASN A 445 12.81 7.60 38.19
CA ASN A 445 12.08 8.86 38.03
C ASN A 445 10.99 8.78 36.93
N THR A 446 10.79 7.61 36.32
CA THR A 446 9.75 7.39 35.31
C THR A 446 8.44 6.96 35.95
N ASP A 447 7.33 7.46 35.41
CA ASP A 447 5.98 7.03 35.80
C ASP A 447 5.17 6.43 34.63
N MET A 448 5.61 6.61 33.38
CA MET A 448 4.97 6.04 32.19
C MET A 448 4.86 4.52 32.28
N TRP A 449 5.92 3.87 32.79
CA TRP A 449 5.99 2.42 32.84
C TRP A 449 5.25 1.83 34.03
N THR A 450 5.31 2.49 35.19
CA THR A 450 4.63 2.05 36.41
C THR A 450 3.13 2.34 36.38
N LYS A 451 2.70 3.38 35.66
CA LYS A 451 1.30 3.71 35.36
C LYS A 451 0.79 3.12 34.04
N SER A 452 1.41 2.03 33.59
CA SER A 452 0.94 1.27 32.44
C SER A 452 0.82 -0.21 32.77
N LYS A 453 -0.13 -0.87 32.11
CA LYS A 453 -0.31 -2.31 32.18
C LYS A 453 -0.22 -2.89 30.78
N ALA A 454 0.73 -3.80 30.58
CA ALA A 454 0.78 -4.61 29.36
C ALA A 454 -0.37 -5.62 29.38
N VAL A 455 -1.30 -5.47 28.43
CA VAL A 455 -2.35 -6.48 28.19
C VAL A 455 -1.87 -7.56 27.21
N TRP A 456 -0.88 -7.22 26.38
CA TRP A 456 -0.18 -8.14 25.50
C TRP A 456 1.23 -7.61 25.18
N ILE A 457 2.17 -8.51 24.91
CA ILE A 457 3.52 -8.19 24.43
C ILE A 457 3.99 -9.31 23.50
N TYR A 458 4.89 -9.01 22.56
CA TYR A 458 5.29 -9.91 21.47
C TYR A 458 5.72 -11.34 21.87
N HIS A 459 6.32 -11.52 23.05
CA HIS A 459 6.72 -12.83 23.56
C HIS A 459 5.60 -13.56 24.32
N GLY A 460 4.43 -12.94 24.52
CA GLY A 460 3.24 -13.56 25.10
C GLY A 460 3.37 -13.93 26.59
N LYS A 461 4.22 -13.22 27.34
CA LYS A 461 4.47 -13.47 28.77
C LYS A 461 4.22 -12.20 29.56
N SER A 462 3.84 -12.35 30.83
CA SER A 462 3.71 -11.20 31.74
C SER A 462 5.04 -10.45 31.85
N VAL A 463 4.95 -9.13 31.96
CA VAL A 463 6.11 -8.23 32.01
C VAL A 463 5.90 -7.22 33.13
N LYS A 464 6.95 -6.96 33.91
CA LYS A 464 6.94 -5.91 34.94
C LYS A 464 7.24 -4.55 34.31
N SER A 465 6.96 -3.46 35.01
CA SER A 465 7.22 -2.11 34.52
C SER A 465 8.69 -1.89 34.13
N GLU A 466 9.62 -2.43 34.90
CA GLU A 466 11.07 -2.30 34.65
C GLU A 466 11.50 -3.08 33.40
N ASP A 467 11.00 -4.31 33.25
CA ASP A 467 11.26 -5.15 32.09
C ASP A 467 10.65 -4.54 30.80
N LEU A 468 9.47 -3.92 30.91
CA LEU A 468 8.84 -3.20 29.81
C LEU A 468 9.68 -1.97 29.40
N ALA A 469 10.14 -1.19 30.38
CA ALA A 469 10.97 -0.02 30.15
C ALA A 469 12.26 -0.39 29.41
N ILE A 470 12.99 -1.41 29.87
CA ILE A 470 14.24 -1.82 29.21
C ILE A 470 13.99 -2.46 27.84
N SER A 471 12.88 -3.16 27.65
CA SER A 471 12.52 -3.70 26.33
C SER A 471 12.26 -2.58 25.31
N MET A 472 11.51 -1.53 25.70
CA MET A 472 11.25 -0.35 24.86
C MET A 472 12.52 0.48 24.61
N ALA A 473 13.35 0.66 25.63
CA ALA A 473 14.61 1.41 25.54
C ALA A 473 15.65 0.73 24.64
N SER A 474 15.62 -0.61 24.56
CA SER A 474 16.58 -1.43 23.81
C SER A 474 16.05 -1.95 22.47
N SER A 475 14.87 -1.49 22.02
CA SER A 475 14.20 -1.98 20.81
C SER A 475 13.96 -3.50 20.80
N GLY A 476 13.66 -4.06 21.98
CA GLY A 476 13.47 -5.49 22.19
C GLY A 476 14.75 -6.33 22.21
N TYR A 477 15.93 -5.70 22.25
CA TYR A 477 17.19 -6.43 22.40
C TYR A 477 17.26 -7.13 23.75
N TYR A 478 16.81 -6.49 24.82
CA TYR A 478 16.59 -7.13 26.12
C TYR A 478 15.10 -7.39 26.33
N MET A 479 14.77 -8.58 26.85
CA MET A 479 13.40 -8.91 27.25
C MET A 479 13.07 -8.43 28.65
N CYS A 480 14.09 -8.31 29.50
CA CYS A 480 13.96 -8.13 30.94
C CYS A 480 15.31 -7.69 31.54
N VAL A 481 15.31 -7.24 32.79
CA VAL A 481 16.54 -6.89 33.50
C VAL A 481 17.22 -8.13 34.08
N THR A 482 16.48 -8.92 34.88
CA THR A 482 17.05 -10.02 35.67
C THR A 482 16.77 -11.39 35.07
N ALA A 483 17.78 -12.26 35.06
CA ALA A 483 17.69 -13.58 34.43
C ALA A 483 16.62 -14.48 35.08
N ASN A 484 16.55 -14.49 36.41
CA ASN A 484 15.64 -15.36 37.17
C ASN A 484 14.15 -15.02 36.99
N GLN A 485 13.86 -13.77 36.62
CA GLN A 485 12.48 -13.29 36.41
C GLN A 485 12.15 -13.18 34.92
N CYS A 486 13.14 -13.46 34.06
CA CYS A 486 12.96 -13.39 32.63
C CYS A 486 12.26 -14.63 32.09
N PRO A 487 11.34 -14.49 31.13
CA PRO A 487 10.80 -15.64 30.43
C PRO A 487 11.84 -16.43 29.64
N VAL A 488 12.91 -15.75 29.20
CA VAL A 488 14.06 -16.36 28.53
C VAL A 488 15.32 -15.80 29.20
N PRO A 489 15.90 -16.48 30.20
CA PRO A 489 17.01 -15.96 30.99
C PRO A 489 18.22 -15.49 30.19
N SER A 490 18.50 -16.08 29.02
CA SER A 490 19.56 -15.68 28.11
C SER A 490 19.31 -14.37 27.37
N GLU A 491 18.06 -13.86 27.38
CA GLU A 491 17.65 -12.59 26.77
C GLU A 491 17.57 -11.44 27.79
N SER A 492 18.00 -11.69 29.04
CA SER A 492 18.08 -10.68 30.10
C SER A 492 19.28 -9.77 29.93
N ALA A 493 19.17 -8.54 30.42
CA ALA A 493 20.31 -7.61 30.46
C ALA A 493 21.49 -8.14 31.28
N GLN A 494 21.24 -9.00 32.28
CA GLN A 494 22.27 -9.66 33.08
C GLN A 494 23.12 -10.68 32.29
N ASN A 495 22.49 -11.46 31.40
CA ASN A 495 23.17 -12.59 30.75
C ASN A 495 23.49 -12.34 29.28
N LYS A 496 22.69 -11.53 28.58
CA LYS A 496 22.89 -11.24 27.16
C LYS A 496 24.06 -10.27 27.00
N ALA A 497 24.74 -10.35 25.86
CA ALA A 497 25.82 -9.43 25.52
C ALA A 497 25.38 -7.95 25.69
N ALA A 498 26.34 -7.07 25.99
CA ALA A 498 26.06 -5.66 26.15
C ALA A 498 25.42 -5.06 24.88
N LEU A 499 24.35 -4.30 25.08
CA LEU A 499 23.74 -3.50 24.03
C LEU A 499 24.76 -2.46 23.59
N ASN A 500 24.96 -2.33 22.28
CA ASN A 500 25.76 -1.24 21.76
C ASN A 500 25.06 0.09 22.09
N ASN A 501 25.79 1.09 22.62
CA ASN A 501 25.20 2.36 23.05
C ASN A 501 24.48 3.13 21.93
N LEU A 502 24.73 2.77 20.67
CA LEU A 502 24.09 3.31 19.49
C LEU A 502 23.07 2.32 18.89
N LEU A 503 22.67 1.28 19.62
CA LEU A 503 21.68 0.26 19.23
C LEU A 503 22.02 -0.50 17.94
N ASN A 504 23.30 -0.50 17.50
CA ASN A 504 23.70 -1.15 16.24
C ASN A 504 23.37 -2.65 16.21
N ASN A 505 23.47 -3.32 17.36
CA ASN A 505 23.16 -4.75 17.53
C ASN A 505 21.71 -5.01 17.96
N ALA A 506 20.86 -3.97 18.10
CA ALA A 506 19.44 -4.15 18.38
C ALA A 506 18.69 -4.64 17.13
N PRO A 507 17.53 -5.29 17.30
CA PRO A 507 16.61 -5.58 16.19
C PRO A 507 16.19 -4.30 15.45
N ALA A 508 16.05 -4.39 14.13
CA ALA A 508 15.57 -3.26 13.33
C ALA A 508 14.08 -2.94 13.59
N SER A 509 13.29 -3.98 13.84
CA SER A 509 11.84 -3.89 14.05
C SER A 509 11.49 -4.47 15.42
N TYR A 510 10.47 -3.91 16.04
CA TYR A 510 10.00 -4.30 17.36
C TYR A 510 8.48 -4.46 17.34
N GLU A 511 8.01 -5.69 17.57
CA GLU A 511 6.57 -6.01 17.67
C GLU A 511 5.91 -5.36 18.89
N GLY A 512 6.72 -5.04 19.91
CA GLY A 512 6.32 -4.22 21.04
C GLY A 512 5.20 -4.78 21.91
N ALA A 513 4.41 -3.87 22.47
CA ALA A 513 3.43 -4.17 23.50
C ALA A 513 2.12 -3.39 23.32
N LEU A 514 1.01 -4.03 23.69
CA LEU A 514 -0.30 -3.41 23.81
C LEU A 514 -0.49 -3.02 25.28
N LEU A 515 -0.60 -1.72 25.53
CA LEU A 515 -0.58 -1.13 26.86
C LEU A 515 -1.89 -0.42 27.15
N LYS A 516 -2.37 -0.56 28.39
CA LYS A 516 -3.37 0.34 28.99
C LYS A 516 -2.63 1.31 29.90
N PHE A 517 -2.88 2.60 29.74
CA PHE A 517 -2.27 3.64 30.57
C PHE A 517 -3.29 4.19 31.58
N GLU A 518 -2.81 4.59 32.75
CA GLU A 518 -3.60 5.42 33.67
C GLU A 518 -3.71 6.85 33.14
N ARG A 519 -4.59 7.66 33.76
CA ARG A 519 -4.74 9.07 33.40
C ARG A 519 -3.44 9.83 33.67
N GLY A 520 -3.04 10.67 32.72
CA GLY A 520 -1.81 11.44 32.81
C GLY A 520 -1.31 11.92 31.46
N GLU A 521 -0.20 12.66 31.50
CA GLU A 521 0.56 13.04 30.32
C GLU A 521 1.95 12.40 30.38
N TYR A 522 2.32 11.71 29.31
CA TYR A 522 3.59 11.00 29.20
C TYR A 522 4.34 11.52 27.99
N VAL A 523 5.50 12.13 28.22
CA VAL A 523 6.41 12.58 27.15
C VAL A 523 7.52 11.56 26.97
N TYR A 524 7.88 11.29 25.73
CA TYR A 524 8.90 10.31 25.39
C TYR A 524 9.72 10.75 24.18
N LEU A 525 10.91 10.17 24.06
CA LEU A 525 11.82 10.42 22.95
C LEU A 525 12.51 9.13 22.49
N CYS A 526 13.03 9.17 21.27
CA CYS A 526 13.91 8.14 20.73
C CYS A 526 15.36 8.62 20.86
N THR A 527 16.15 8.06 21.78
CA THR A 527 17.56 8.48 21.96
C THR A 527 18.40 8.19 20.73
N ARG A 528 17.98 7.21 19.93
CA ARG A 528 18.69 6.79 18.72
C ARG A 528 18.63 7.81 17.60
N ASN A 529 17.48 8.45 17.41
CA ASN A 529 17.23 9.38 16.31
C ASN A 529 17.14 10.84 16.76
N ASN A 530 17.22 11.10 18.08
CA ASN A 530 17.37 12.44 18.63
C ASN A 530 18.82 12.91 18.46
N ASN A 531 19.04 13.99 17.73
CA ASN A 531 20.36 14.61 17.53
C ASN A 531 20.28 16.10 17.88
N PHE A 532 21.17 16.56 18.78
CA PHE A 532 21.16 17.87 19.45
C PHE A 532 21.16 19.11 18.54
N THR A 533 21.32 18.94 17.22
CA THR A 533 21.58 20.04 16.29
C THR A 533 20.31 20.72 15.76
N ASN A 534 19.20 20.00 15.60
CA ASN A 534 17.87 20.52 15.19
C ASN A 534 16.79 19.43 15.04
N ARG A 535 17.03 18.22 15.58
CA ARG A 535 16.24 17.03 15.23
C ARG A 535 15.86 16.24 16.46
N SER A 536 14.56 16.17 16.72
CA SER A 536 14.04 15.46 17.87
C SER A 536 12.85 14.60 17.50
N GLN A 537 13.07 13.28 17.49
CA GLN A 537 11.98 12.32 17.48
C GLN A 537 11.42 12.23 18.91
N LYS A 538 10.38 13.00 19.17
CA LYS A 538 9.69 13.12 20.46
C LYS A 538 8.19 12.96 20.26
N GLY A 539 7.52 12.44 21.29
CA GLY A 539 6.08 12.28 21.28
C GLY A 539 5.47 12.52 22.65
N LYS A 540 4.16 12.72 22.65
CA LYS A 540 3.35 12.92 23.85
C LYS A 540 2.12 12.03 23.79
N LEU A 541 1.83 11.33 24.89
CA LEU A 541 0.60 10.59 25.11
C LEU A 541 -0.19 11.29 26.21
N ILE A 542 -1.45 11.61 25.92
CA ILE A 542 -2.40 12.21 26.86
C ILE A 542 -3.53 11.21 27.09
N VAL A 543 -3.78 10.86 28.35
CA VAL A 543 -4.83 9.92 28.74
C VAL A 543 -5.85 10.65 29.62
N ARG A 544 -7.07 10.79 29.11
CA ARG A 544 -8.17 11.54 29.74
C ARG A 544 -9.12 10.68 30.56
#